data_AF-A0A8J6HG18-F1
#
_entry.id   AF-A0A8J6HG18-F1
#
_cell.length_a   1.000
_cell.length_b   1.000
_cell.length_c   1.000
_cell.angle_alpha   90.00
_cell.angle_beta   90.00
_cell.angle_gamma   90.00
#
_symmetry.space_group_name_H-M   'P 1'
#
loop_
_entity.id
_entity.type
_entity.pdbx_description
1 polymer ?
#
loop_
_entity_poly.entity_id
_entity_poly.type
_entity_poly.pdbx_seq_one_letter_code
_entity_poly.pdbx_strand_id
1 'polypeptide(L)'
;MNILPKKRWHVRSKDNIARVRRDEAKAAEEEKATSARIKLAEREARTGLLRQRARERVPTNSFIPLSKDEVPSESNHINFFRDVEDGVAEIKSANKEHEAEVKQEKEKYEKQIGYLTYLGQDTNEALGKRNWYDEMPDRTGGTVEVNLKSKMREDPLRIMKKFVGDSGKQDKKSDETVYKGKVLSMEKESKKQKNYNEHSDHKKKNKRKYECVESDSDEEREKLEKKRKLENLRMERLKREKEERRRSEDLLAKLKGETAPKEKNAPAAAGRKYNNQFNPEIAKQNYKYN
;
A
#
# COMPACT_ATOMS: atom_id res chain seq x y z
N MET A 1 -24.78 23.89 5.27
CA MET A 1 -24.03 23.08 6.27
C MET A 1 -23.74 21.70 5.71
N ASN A 2 -22.51 21.18 5.84
CA ASN A 2 -22.20 19.80 5.46
C ASN A 2 -22.57 18.83 6.59
N ILE A 3 -23.59 18.01 6.37
CA ILE A 3 -24.08 17.01 7.32
C ILE A 3 -23.45 15.62 7.10
N LEU A 4 -22.72 15.44 6.01
CA LEU A 4 -22.18 14.17 5.55
C LEU A 4 -21.19 13.53 6.54
N PRO A 5 -20.26 14.29 7.17
CA PRO A 5 -19.34 13.74 8.18
C PRO A 5 -20.03 13.17 9.42
N LYS A 6 -21.30 13.56 9.68
CA LYS A 6 -22.11 13.05 10.80
C LYS A 6 -22.86 11.76 10.45
N LYS A 7 -22.80 11.31 9.19
CA LYS A 7 -23.48 10.10 8.74
C LYS A 7 -22.55 8.88 8.84
N ARG A 8 -23.10 7.77 9.34
CA ARG A 8 -22.37 6.51 9.55
C ARG A 8 -21.96 5.82 8.24
N TRP A 9 -22.61 6.15 7.12
CA TRP A 9 -22.32 5.60 5.79
C TRP A 9 -21.30 6.43 5.00
N HIS A 10 -20.84 7.56 5.53
CA HIS A 10 -19.91 8.42 4.82
C HIS A 10 -18.56 7.74 4.62
N VAL A 11 -18.19 7.51 3.36
CA VAL A 11 -17.02 6.73 2.96
C VAL A 11 -15.71 7.29 3.52
N ARG A 12 -15.59 8.63 3.61
CA ARG A 12 -14.37 9.30 4.08
C ARG A 12 -14.29 9.45 5.60
N SER A 13 -15.25 8.90 6.35
CA SER A 13 -15.18 8.87 7.81
C SER A 13 -14.09 7.89 8.25
N LYS A 14 -13.28 8.27 9.25
CA LYS A 14 -12.14 7.48 9.74
C LYS A 14 -12.51 6.02 10.02
N ASP A 15 -13.66 5.80 10.65
CA ASP A 15 -14.15 4.46 11.01
C ASP A 15 -14.45 3.59 9.78
N ASN A 16 -15.00 4.18 8.71
CA ASN A 16 -15.31 3.44 7.49
C ASN A 16 -14.05 3.14 6.69
N ILE A 17 -13.12 4.10 6.62
CA ILE A 17 -11.82 3.86 6.00
C ILE A 17 -11.06 2.75 6.76
N ALA A 18 -11.12 2.73 8.10
CA ALA A 18 -10.50 1.68 8.91
C ALA A 18 -11.16 0.30 8.71
N ARG A 19 -12.47 0.24 8.47
CA ARG A 19 -13.16 -1.01 8.11
C ARG A 19 -12.70 -1.51 6.74
N VAL A 20 -12.70 -0.64 5.74
CA VAL A 20 -12.23 -0.96 4.39
C VAL A 20 -10.79 -1.46 4.44
N ARG A 21 -9.89 -0.79 5.16
CA ARG A 21 -8.51 -1.24 5.32
C ARG A 21 -8.37 -2.61 5.99
N ARG A 22 -9.23 -2.91 6.97
CA ARG A 22 -9.23 -4.25 7.61
C ARG A 22 -9.68 -5.32 6.62
N ASP A 23 -10.71 -5.03 5.85
CA ASP A 23 -11.25 -5.96 4.85
C ASP A 23 -10.24 -6.17 3.70
N GLU A 24 -9.60 -5.10 3.23
CA GLU A 24 -8.52 -5.14 2.24
C GLU A 24 -7.29 -5.91 2.77
N ALA A 25 -6.87 -5.65 4.01
CA ALA A 25 -5.77 -6.39 4.64
C ALA A 25 -6.08 -7.88 4.76
N LYS A 26 -7.31 -8.22 5.17
CA LYS A 26 -7.75 -9.62 5.27
C LYS A 26 -7.78 -10.29 3.90
N ALA A 27 -8.29 -9.62 2.87
CA ALA A 27 -8.27 -10.13 1.51
C ALA A 27 -6.83 -10.36 1.01
N ALA A 28 -5.94 -9.41 1.28
CA ALA A 28 -4.53 -9.53 0.92
C ALA A 28 -3.82 -10.69 1.66
N GLU A 29 -4.16 -10.96 2.92
CA GLU A 29 -3.64 -12.10 3.68
C GLU A 29 -4.15 -13.43 3.11
N GLU A 30 -5.43 -13.53 2.74
CA GLU A 30 -6.03 -14.72 2.12
C GLU A 30 -5.41 -15.00 0.73
N GLU A 31 -5.16 -13.98 -0.09
CA GLU A 31 -4.45 -14.11 -1.37
C GLU A 31 -2.98 -14.53 -1.19
N LYS A 32 -2.30 -14.04 -0.15
CA LYS A 32 -0.94 -14.49 0.19
C LYS A 32 -0.93 -15.95 0.66
N ALA A 33 -1.90 -16.37 1.47
CA ALA A 33 -1.99 -17.75 1.94
C ALA A 33 -2.29 -18.72 0.80
N THR A 34 -3.21 -18.37 -0.10
CA THR A 34 -3.53 -19.19 -1.28
C THR A 34 -2.35 -19.27 -2.25
N SER A 35 -1.69 -18.15 -2.55
CA SER A 35 -0.49 -18.16 -3.40
C SER A 35 0.67 -18.95 -2.79
N ALA A 36 0.88 -18.88 -1.46
CA ALA A 36 1.87 -19.71 -0.77
C ALA A 36 1.56 -21.21 -0.90
N ARG A 37 0.27 -21.59 -0.77
CA ARG A 37 -0.18 -22.97 -0.96
C ARG A 37 0.03 -23.46 -2.39
N ILE A 38 -0.25 -22.62 -3.39
CA ILE A 38 -0.01 -22.94 -4.80
C ILE A 38 1.47 -23.16 -5.06
N LYS A 39 2.34 -22.26 -4.57
CA LYS A 39 3.80 -22.37 -4.72
C LYS A 39 4.35 -23.64 -4.07
N LEU A 40 3.83 -24.02 -2.91
CA LEU A 40 4.20 -25.25 -2.22
C LEU A 40 3.76 -26.47 -3.04
N ALA A 41 2.52 -26.51 -3.51
CA ALA A 41 2.01 -27.60 -4.35
C ALA A 41 2.80 -27.72 -5.67
N GLU A 42 3.18 -26.61 -6.28
CA GLU A 42 4.02 -26.59 -7.48
C GLU A 42 5.42 -27.14 -7.20
N ARG A 43 6.05 -26.74 -6.09
CA ARG A 43 7.34 -27.28 -5.64
C ARG A 43 7.24 -28.79 -5.44
N GLU A 44 6.23 -29.26 -4.72
CA GLU A 44 6.00 -30.69 -4.47
C GLU A 44 5.79 -31.46 -5.77
N ALA A 45 4.92 -30.97 -6.67
CA ALA A 45 4.67 -31.59 -7.97
C ALA A 45 5.95 -31.70 -8.81
N ARG A 46 6.75 -30.63 -8.86
CA ARG A 46 8.04 -30.63 -9.55
C ARG A 46 8.99 -31.65 -8.95
N THR A 47 9.11 -31.72 -7.62
CA THR A 47 9.97 -32.71 -6.97
C THR A 47 9.48 -34.14 -7.19
N GLY A 48 8.16 -34.37 -7.18
CA GLY A 48 7.55 -35.65 -7.48
C GLY A 48 7.89 -36.13 -8.88
N LEU A 49 7.76 -35.25 -9.87
CA LEU A 49 8.14 -35.54 -11.26
C LEU A 49 9.63 -35.89 -11.40
N LEU A 50 10.51 -35.12 -10.75
CA LEU A 50 11.95 -35.40 -10.77
C LEU A 50 12.29 -36.74 -10.10
N ARG A 51 11.62 -37.07 -8.99
CA ARG A 51 11.79 -38.36 -8.31
C ARG A 51 11.33 -39.53 -9.17
N GLN A 52 10.19 -39.41 -9.87
CA GLN A 52 9.71 -40.42 -10.81
C GLN A 52 10.72 -40.63 -11.95
N ARG A 53 11.17 -39.54 -12.58
CA ARG A 53 12.16 -39.59 -13.66
C ARG A 53 13.51 -40.17 -13.20
N ALA A 54 13.91 -39.93 -11.95
CA ALA A 54 15.13 -40.52 -11.39
C ALA A 54 14.97 -42.03 -11.18
N ARG A 55 13.81 -42.48 -10.67
CA ARG A 55 13.49 -43.91 -10.51
C ARG A 55 13.44 -44.65 -11.84
N GLU A 56 12.98 -44.02 -12.91
CA GLU A 56 13.01 -44.60 -14.26
C GLU A 56 14.44 -44.75 -14.81
N ARG A 57 15.35 -43.84 -14.45
CA ARG A 57 16.74 -43.83 -14.93
C ARG A 57 17.66 -44.78 -14.17
N VAL A 58 17.44 -44.96 -12.86
CA VAL A 58 18.27 -45.81 -12.01
C VAL A 58 17.54 -47.13 -11.79
N PRO A 59 17.96 -48.24 -12.43
CA PRO A 59 17.34 -49.54 -12.23
C PRO A 59 17.52 -49.97 -10.76
N THR A 60 16.44 -50.40 -10.13
CA THR A 60 16.36 -50.79 -8.71
C THR A 60 17.12 -52.07 -8.36
N ASN A 61 17.87 -52.65 -9.31
CA ASN A 61 18.53 -53.95 -9.16
C ASN A 61 19.80 -53.91 -8.29
N SER A 62 20.28 -52.72 -7.90
CA SER A 62 21.38 -52.54 -6.94
C SER A 62 20.92 -51.99 -5.58
N PHE A 63 19.61 -51.88 -5.35
CA PHE A 63 19.08 -51.44 -4.06
C PHE A 63 18.97 -52.64 -3.12
N ILE A 64 19.92 -52.77 -2.19
CA ILE A 64 19.84 -53.73 -1.09
C ILE A 64 18.65 -53.29 -0.22
N PRO A 65 17.56 -54.08 -0.12
CA PRO A 65 16.48 -53.75 0.78
C PRO A 65 17.03 -53.87 2.21
N LEU A 66 17.12 -52.75 2.92
CA LEU A 66 17.48 -52.74 4.33
C LEU A 66 16.40 -53.52 5.09
N SER A 67 16.73 -54.77 5.43
CA SER A 67 15.88 -55.71 6.16
C SER A 67 15.44 -55.09 7.47
N LYS A 68 14.13 -55.14 7.73
CA LYS A 68 13.43 -54.44 8.81
C LYS A 68 13.64 -55.06 10.20
N ASP A 69 14.50 -56.08 10.30
CA ASP A 69 14.57 -56.97 11.46
C ASP A 69 15.85 -56.88 12.30
N GLU A 70 16.75 -55.93 12.00
CA GLU A 70 17.88 -55.63 12.90
C GLU A 70 17.75 -54.22 13.46
N VAL A 71 17.10 -54.13 14.62
CA VAL A 71 17.06 -52.93 15.46
C VAL A 71 18.10 -53.10 16.58
N PRO A 72 19.33 -52.60 16.44
CA PRO A 72 20.18 -52.37 17.60
C PRO A 72 19.62 -51.19 18.39
N SER A 73 19.34 -51.45 19.66
CA SER A 73 19.01 -50.47 20.69
C SER A 73 19.98 -49.30 20.68
N GLU A 74 19.45 -48.08 20.79
CA GLU A 74 20.16 -46.82 21.12
C GLU A 74 21.10 -46.20 20.07
N SER A 75 20.69 -46.15 18.80
CA SER A 75 21.14 -45.03 17.95
C SER A 75 19.94 -44.13 17.69
N ASN A 76 19.96 -42.93 18.29
CA ASN A 76 19.07 -41.86 17.88
C ASN A 76 19.08 -41.80 16.36
N HIS A 77 17.91 -41.91 15.71
CA HIS A 77 17.80 -41.76 14.26
C HIS A 77 18.62 -40.54 13.85
N ILE A 78 19.71 -40.78 13.10
CA ILE A 78 20.63 -39.72 12.69
C ILE A 78 19.89 -38.93 11.63
N ASN A 79 19.12 -37.96 12.09
CA ASN A 79 18.47 -36.97 11.25
C ASN A 79 19.56 -36.11 10.64
N PHE A 80 20.07 -36.51 9.46
CA PHE A 80 21.04 -35.73 8.69
C PHE A 80 20.55 -34.30 8.38
N PHE A 81 19.24 -34.07 8.50
CA PHE A 81 18.58 -32.77 8.31
C PHE A 81 18.13 -32.12 9.63
N ARG A 82 18.46 -32.69 10.79
CA ARG A 82 18.12 -32.11 12.11
C ARG A 82 18.61 -30.68 12.20
N ASP A 83 19.86 -30.46 11.81
CA ASP A 83 20.48 -29.13 11.83
C ASP A 83 19.82 -28.17 10.83
N VAL A 84 19.24 -28.66 9.74
CA VAL A 84 18.53 -27.84 8.74
C VAL A 84 17.11 -27.48 9.21
N GLU A 85 16.41 -28.44 9.81
CA GLU A 85 15.06 -28.26 10.38
C GLU A 85 15.11 -27.35 11.62
N ASP A 86 16.03 -27.63 12.54
CA ASP A 86 16.33 -26.82 13.74
C ASP A 86 16.94 -25.46 13.36
N GLY A 87 17.33 -25.26 12.09
CA GLY A 87 17.80 -23.98 11.55
C GLY A 87 19.21 -23.58 11.98
N VAL A 88 19.99 -24.54 12.47
CA VAL A 88 21.39 -24.41 12.89
C VAL A 88 22.32 -24.43 11.68
N ALA A 89 21.96 -25.15 10.60
CA ALA A 89 22.69 -25.10 9.35
C ALA A 89 22.55 -23.71 8.71
N GLU A 90 23.68 -23.11 8.34
CA GLU A 90 23.89 -21.75 7.79
C GLU A 90 23.04 -21.38 6.54
N ILE A 91 22.21 -22.30 6.06
CA ILE A 91 21.29 -22.15 4.92
C ILE A 91 20.13 -21.19 5.24
N LYS A 92 19.78 -20.99 6.53
CA LYS A 92 18.84 -19.94 6.98
C LYS A 92 19.53 -18.60 7.26
N SER A 93 20.84 -18.49 7.10
CA SER A 93 21.43 -17.15 7.06
C SER A 93 20.95 -16.49 5.76
N ALA A 94 19.92 -15.66 5.86
CA ALA A 94 19.63 -14.72 4.79
C ALA A 94 20.95 -13.98 4.49
N ASN A 95 21.21 -13.70 3.22
CA ASN A 95 22.43 -12.97 2.86
C ASN A 95 22.47 -11.70 3.73
N LYS A 96 23.48 -11.58 4.59
CA LYS A 96 23.61 -10.46 5.54
C LYS A 96 23.56 -9.13 4.80
N GLU A 97 24.06 -9.11 3.56
CA GLU A 97 23.99 -7.98 2.64
C GLU A 97 22.54 -7.65 2.26
N HIS A 98 21.69 -8.64 1.95
CA HIS A 98 20.28 -8.43 1.61
C HIS A 98 19.46 -7.90 2.79
N GLU A 99 19.70 -8.39 4.01
CA GLU A 99 19.05 -7.83 5.21
C GLU A 99 19.48 -6.39 5.48
N ALA A 100 20.78 -6.09 5.27
CA ALA A 100 21.32 -4.75 5.39
C ALA A 100 20.74 -3.82 4.31
N GLU A 101 20.63 -4.26 3.05
CA GLU A 101 20.01 -3.52 1.95
C GLU A 101 18.55 -3.22 2.24
N VAL A 102 17.75 -4.21 2.63
CA VAL A 102 16.34 -4.02 3.00
C VAL A 102 16.20 -3.04 4.18
N LYS A 103 17.11 -3.09 5.15
CA LYS A 103 17.12 -2.14 6.27
C LYS A 103 17.47 -0.72 5.79
N GLN A 104 18.47 -0.56 4.93
CA GLN A 104 18.83 0.73 4.34
C GLN A 104 17.71 1.30 3.47
N GLU A 105 17.00 0.47 2.70
CA GLU A 105 15.85 0.90 1.91
C GLU A 105 14.70 1.39 2.79
N LYS A 106 14.41 0.68 3.89
CA LYS A 106 13.44 1.14 4.89
C LYS A 106 13.86 2.46 5.52
N GLU A 107 15.11 2.59 5.94
CA GLU A 107 15.63 3.83 6.51
C GLU A 107 15.63 4.98 5.49
N LYS A 108 15.95 4.73 4.22
CA LYS A 108 15.85 5.73 3.13
C LYS A 108 14.40 6.15 2.93
N TYR A 109 13.46 5.21 2.91
CA TYR A 109 12.04 5.49 2.78
C TYR A 109 11.50 6.27 3.98
N GLU A 110 11.89 5.90 5.20
CA GLU A 110 11.54 6.60 6.43
C GLU A 110 12.15 8.00 6.49
N LYS A 111 13.41 8.18 6.05
CA LYS A 111 14.05 9.50 5.88
C LYS A 111 13.34 10.33 4.81
N GLN A 112 12.96 9.71 3.70
CA GLN A 112 12.25 10.37 2.60
C GLN A 112 10.84 10.83 3.02
N ILE A 113 10.16 10.06 3.86
CA ILE A 113 8.84 10.41 4.39
C ILE A 113 8.94 11.37 5.59
N GLY A 114 10.09 11.47 6.24
CA GLY A 114 10.28 12.30 7.42
C GLY A 114 10.05 11.58 8.75
N TYR A 115 9.87 10.25 8.75
CA TYR A 115 9.76 9.45 9.97
C TYR A 115 11.09 9.31 10.72
N LEU A 116 12.20 9.17 9.97
CA LEU A 116 13.55 9.01 10.50
C LEU A 116 14.43 10.25 10.22
N THR A 117 13.79 11.41 10.05
CA THR A 117 14.49 12.69 9.87
C THR A 117 14.43 13.40 11.21
N TYR A 118 15.52 13.32 11.97
CA TYR A 118 15.56 14.00 13.27
C TYR A 118 15.58 15.51 13.03
N LEU A 119 14.70 16.20 13.74
CA LEU A 119 14.62 17.66 13.72
C LEU A 119 15.98 18.25 14.08
N GLY A 120 16.62 18.94 13.13
CA GLY A 120 17.94 19.56 13.34
C GLY A 120 19.11 18.90 12.59
N GLN A 121 18.92 17.78 11.88
CA GLN A 121 20.03 17.15 11.13
C GLN A 121 20.48 17.93 9.89
N ASP A 122 19.56 18.68 9.27
CA ASP A 122 19.86 19.55 8.11
C ASP A 122 20.18 21.00 8.51
N THR A 123 20.35 21.30 9.80
CA THR A 123 20.76 22.65 10.19
C THR A 123 22.21 22.90 9.80
N ASN A 124 22.49 24.13 9.41
CA ASN A 124 23.82 24.54 8.93
C ASN A 124 24.92 24.30 10.00
N GLU A 125 24.54 24.34 11.28
CA GLU A 125 25.40 23.98 12.42
C GLU A 125 25.79 22.49 12.45
N ALA A 126 24.85 21.58 12.17
CA ALA A 126 25.12 20.14 12.12
C ALA A 126 25.92 19.72 10.89
N LEU A 127 25.69 20.41 9.75
CA LEU A 127 26.41 20.17 8.49
C LEU A 127 27.78 20.88 8.43
N GLY A 128 28.13 21.68 9.45
CA GLY A 128 29.34 22.50 9.47
C GLY A 128 29.40 23.55 8.35
N LYS A 129 28.26 23.85 7.72
CA LYS A 129 28.16 24.86 6.67
C LYS A 129 27.90 26.19 7.34
N ARG A 130 28.68 27.23 7.02
CA ARG A 130 28.31 28.60 7.40
C ARG A 130 27.33 29.17 6.39
N ASN A 131 26.39 29.97 6.89
CA ASN A 131 25.57 30.76 5.99
C ASN A 131 26.38 31.92 5.42
N TRP A 132 25.96 32.42 4.27
CA TRP A 132 26.54 33.60 3.64
C TRP A 132 26.49 34.86 4.52
N TYR A 133 25.61 34.90 5.53
CA TYR A 133 25.52 35.98 6.51
C TYR A 133 26.41 35.77 7.75
N ASP A 134 26.91 34.57 7.98
CA ASP A 134 27.85 34.26 9.07
C ASP A 134 29.32 34.53 8.67
N GLU A 135 29.60 34.55 7.37
CA GLU A 135 30.92 34.88 6.83
C GLU A 135 30.97 36.36 6.42
N MET A 136 31.86 37.11 7.07
CA MET A 136 32.13 38.48 6.65
C MET A 136 32.73 38.47 5.25
N PRO A 137 32.23 39.29 4.31
CA PRO A 137 32.81 39.41 2.98
C PRO A 137 34.29 39.77 3.10
N ASP A 138 35.14 39.07 2.36
CA ASP A 138 36.57 39.37 2.33
C ASP A 138 36.79 40.78 1.74
N ARG A 139 37.24 41.69 2.62
CA ARG A 139 37.53 43.09 2.31
C ARG A 139 39.02 43.35 2.13
N THR A 140 39.85 42.32 2.24
CA THR A 140 41.32 42.45 2.23
C THR A 140 41.90 42.42 0.81
N GLY A 141 41.18 41.87 -0.17
CA GLY A 141 41.47 42.02 -1.59
C GLY A 141 40.92 43.34 -2.12
N GLY A 142 41.80 44.21 -2.65
CA GLY A 142 41.40 45.43 -3.35
C GLY A 142 40.26 45.16 -4.33
N THR A 143 39.16 45.89 -4.14
CA THR A 143 37.86 45.62 -4.76
C THR A 143 37.92 45.71 -6.28
N VAL A 144 38.20 44.60 -6.95
CA VAL A 144 37.85 44.47 -8.37
C VAL A 144 36.33 44.38 -8.40
N GLU A 145 35.69 45.52 -8.62
CA GLU A 145 34.24 45.57 -8.71
C GLU A 145 33.75 44.60 -9.78
N VAL A 146 32.98 43.60 -9.37
CA VAL A 146 32.34 42.67 -10.28
C VAL A 146 31.28 43.43 -11.09
N ASN A 147 31.23 43.17 -12.40
CA ASN A 147 30.24 43.72 -13.33
C ASN A 147 30.31 45.23 -13.62
N LEU A 148 31.52 45.83 -13.63
CA LEU A 148 31.75 47.22 -14.07
C LEU A 148 31.03 47.59 -15.39
N LYS A 149 31.01 46.69 -16.37
CA LYS A 149 30.37 46.94 -17.68
C LYS A 149 28.85 47.10 -17.59
N SER A 150 28.17 46.34 -16.75
CA SER A 150 26.70 46.43 -16.56
C SER A 150 26.37 47.69 -15.76
N LYS A 151 27.11 48.01 -14.69
CA LYS A 151 26.97 49.26 -13.94
C LYS A 151 27.16 50.49 -14.84
N MET A 152 28.18 50.49 -15.71
CA MET A 152 28.41 51.57 -16.67
C MET A 152 27.33 51.63 -17.77
N ARG A 153 26.61 50.54 -18.06
CA ARG A 153 25.52 50.52 -19.06
C ARG A 153 24.20 51.01 -18.47
N GLU A 154 23.95 50.67 -17.21
CA GLU A 154 22.73 50.93 -16.47
C GLU A 154 22.81 52.20 -15.60
N ASP A 155 23.91 52.96 -15.71
CA ASP A 155 24.06 54.24 -15.03
C ASP A 155 23.03 55.26 -15.56
N PRO A 156 22.10 55.75 -14.73
CA PRO A 156 21.07 56.71 -15.13
C PRO A 156 21.67 58.03 -15.62
N LEU A 157 22.84 58.44 -15.12
CA LEU A 157 23.52 59.65 -15.59
C LEU A 157 23.98 59.51 -17.04
N ARG A 158 24.41 58.30 -17.43
CA ARG A 158 24.80 57.99 -18.80
C ARG A 158 23.62 57.94 -19.75
N ILE A 159 22.45 57.54 -19.26
CA ILE A 159 21.18 57.56 -20.00
C ILE A 159 20.71 59.01 -20.16
N MET A 160 20.67 59.78 -19.07
CA MET A 160 20.27 61.20 -19.08
C MET A 160 21.17 62.04 -20.00
N LYS A 161 22.49 61.77 -20.02
CA LYS A 161 23.44 62.46 -20.91
C LYS A 161 23.10 62.29 -22.41
N LYS A 162 22.43 61.21 -22.80
CA LYS A 162 21.96 61.02 -24.19
C LYS A 162 20.76 61.91 -24.53
N PHE A 163 19.90 62.20 -23.55
CA PHE A 163 18.69 62.98 -23.74
C PHE A 163 18.88 64.48 -23.54
N VAL A 164 19.90 64.88 -22.77
CA VAL A 164 20.14 66.30 -22.45
C VAL A 164 20.87 67.04 -23.58
N GLY A 165 21.46 66.34 -24.56
CA GLY A 165 22.21 66.96 -25.64
C GLY A 165 23.52 67.58 -25.13
N ASP A 166 24.65 67.25 -25.75
CA ASP A 166 25.97 67.69 -25.33
C ASP A 166 26.10 69.22 -25.44
N SER A 167 25.83 69.92 -24.34
CA SER A 167 26.11 71.35 -24.18
C SER A 167 27.42 71.53 -23.41
N GLY A 168 28.49 70.97 -23.98
CA GLY A 168 29.84 71.52 -23.88
C GLY A 168 30.63 71.16 -22.62
N LYS A 169 31.66 70.32 -22.81
CA LYS A 169 33.09 70.71 -22.76
C LYS A 169 33.97 69.45 -22.69
N GLN A 170 34.96 69.40 -23.57
CA GLN A 170 36.14 68.57 -23.40
C GLN A 170 36.89 69.08 -22.17
N ASP A 171 36.87 68.33 -21.06
CA ASP A 171 37.76 68.57 -19.94
C ASP A 171 38.42 67.28 -19.46
N LYS A 172 39.65 67.47 -19.01
CA LYS A 172 40.78 66.56 -19.03
C LYS A 172 40.68 65.42 -18.01
N LYS A 173 41.51 64.38 -18.26
CA LYS A 173 41.97 63.42 -17.24
C LYS A 173 42.28 64.15 -15.93
N SER A 174 41.69 63.70 -14.82
CA SER A 174 42.24 63.92 -13.49
C SER A 174 42.19 62.60 -12.73
N ASP A 175 43.39 62.20 -12.32
CA ASP A 175 43.65 61.16 -11.34
C ASP A 175 43.08 61.54 -9.96
N GLU A 176 43.11 60.52 -9.09
CA GLU A 176 43.24 60.64 -7.64
C GLU A 176 42.00 60.96 -6.78
N THR A 177 41.46 59.88 -6.22
CA THR A 177 41.30 59.57 -4.78
C THR A 177 40.54 60.48 -3.79
N VAL A 178 40.02 59.77 -2.78
CA VAL A 178 39.67 60.20 -1.41
C VAL A 178 38.27 60.80 -1.24
N TYR A 179 37.37 60.00 -0.68
CA TYR A 179 36.44 60.53 0.33
C TYR A 179 36.41 59.62 1.56
N LYS A 180 37.17 60.07 2.57
CA LYS A 180 37.06 59.72 3.98
C LYS A 180 35.62 59.89 4.46
N GLY A 181 35.15 58.93 5.25
CA GLY A 181 33.90 59.04 5.98
C GLY A 181 33.96 60.09 7.10
N LYS A 182 32.78 60.63 7.45
CA LYS A 182 32.52 61.24 8.76
C LYS A 182 31.02 61.23 9.11
N VAL A 183 30.69 60.30 10.02
CA VAL A 183 29.70 60.29 11.13
C VAL A 183 28.57 61.32 11.20
N LEU A 184 27.35 60.83 11.48
CA LEU A 184 26.32 61.39 12.40
C LEU A 184 25.47 60.22 12.95
N SER A 185 25.70 59.72 14.17
CA SER A 185 24.95 59.96 15.43
C SER A 185 23.42 59.77 15.32
N MET A 186 22.85 58.66 15.79
CA MET A 186 22.28 58.40 17.13
C MET A 186 20.90 59.03 17.42
N GLU A 187 19.94 58.15 17.75
CA GLU A 187 18.69 58.28 18.55
C GLU A 187 17.48 57.65 17.82
N LYS A 188 16.46 57.05 18.43
CA LYS A 188 16.21 56.28 19.67
C LYS A 188 14.76 55.77 19.53
N GLU A 189 14.47 54.55 20.00
CA GLU A 189 13.16 54.07 20.52
C GLU A 189 11.88 54.06 19.64
N SER A 190 11.26 52.89 19.47
CA SER A 190 10.20 52.43 20.39
C SER A 190 9.57 51.10 19.95
N LYS A 191 9.20 50.30 20.97
CA LYS A 191 8.57 48.98 20.90
C LYS A 191 7.09 49.11 20.53
N LYS A 192 6.55 48.17 19.74
CA LYS A 192 5.17 47.70 19.90
C LYS A 192 4.94 46.31 19.29
N GLN A 193 4.87 45.31 20.17
CA GLN A 193 4.26 44.01 19.92
C GLN A 193 2.75 44.18 19.69
N LYS A 194 2.19 43.37 18.78
CA LYS A 194 0.75 43.09 18.73
C LYS A 194 0.53 41.60 18.52
N ASN A 195 0.21 40.92 19.62
CA ASN A 195 -0.45 39.62 19.65
C ASN A 195 -1.96 39.85 19.55
N TYR A 196 -2.64 39.02 18.76
CA TYR A 196 -4.09 38.86 18.85
C TYR A 196 -4.42 37.38 19.02
N ASN A 197 -5.25 37.13 20.04
CA ASN A 197 -5.56 35.87 20.68
C ASN A 197 -6.37 34.90 19.82
N GLU A 198 -6.08 33.61 19.98
CA GLU A 198 -6.94 32.48 19.64
C GLU A 198 -8.14 32.42 20.59
N HIS A 199 -9.34 32.17 20.04
CA HIS A 199 -10.51 31.79 20.81
C HIS A 199 -10.63 30.26 20.85
N SER A 200 -10.50 29.72 22.07
CA SER A 200 -10.82 28.35 22.46
C SER A 200 -12.29 28.25 22.82
N ASP A 201 -13.06 27.42 22.11
CA ASP A 201 -14.43 27.06 22.48
C ASP A 201 -14.49 25.63 23.02
N HIS A 202 -14.73 25.52 24.33
CA HIS A 202 -15.04 24.29 25.03
C HIS A 202 -16.53 23.94 24.88
N LYS A 203 -16.86 22.81 24.21
CA LYS A 203 -18.19 22.21 24.32
C LYS A 203 -18.17 20.95 25.18
N LYS A 204 -18.84 21.07 26.34
CA LYS A 204 -19.08 20.05 27.36
C LYS A 204 -19.89 18.88 26.79
N LYS A 205 -19.46 17.66 27.14
CA LYS A 205 -20.15 16.39 26.92
C LYS A 205 -21.30 16.28 27.92
N ASN A 206 -22.51 15.99 27.45
CA ASN A 206 -23.61 15.55 28.30
C ASN A 206 -23.89 14.07 27.96
N LYS A 207 -23.40 13.14 28.79
CA LYS A 207 -23.71 11.71 28.69
C LYS A 207 -24.86 11.41 29.65
N ARG A 208 -26.04 11.13 29.12
CA ARG A 208 -27.09 10.42 29.86
C ARG A 208 -26.69 8.95 29.93
N LYS A 209 -26.45 8.44 31.14
CA LYS A 209 -26.42 7.00 31.43
C LYS A 209 -27.85 6.50 31.33
N TYR A 210 -28.11 5.54 30.46
CA TYR A 210 -29.25 4.64 30.57
C TYR A 210 -28.64 3.30 30.99
N GLU A 211 -28.95 2.85 32.20
CA GLU A 211 -28.56 1.54 32.69
C GLU A 211 -29.56 0.55 32.07
N CYS A 212 -29.09 -0.28 31.15
CA CYS A 212 -29.80 -1.47 30.70
C CYS A 212 -28.87 -2.64 30.92
N VAL A 213 -29.13 -3.36 32.01
CA VAL A 213 -28.47 -4.59 32.39
C VAL A 213 -29.27 -5.71 31.74
N GLU A 214 -28.94 -6.07 30.50
CA GLU A 214 -29.32 -7.38 29.94
C GLU A 214 -28.14 -8.00 29.21
N SER A 215 -28.11 -9.33 29.28
CA SER A 215 -27.00 -10.25 29.08
C SER A 215 -26.33 -10.14 27.70
N ASP A 216 -25.11 -9.60 27.66
CA ASP A 216 -24.20 -9.49 26.48
C ASP A 216 -23.92 -10.85 25.79
N SER A 217 -24.27 -11.97 26.44
CA SER A 217 -24.09 -13.32 25.90
C SER A 217 -25.16 -13.72 24.86
N ASP A 218 -26.38 -13.23 24.99
CA ASP A 218 -27.50 -13.66 24.15
C ASP A 218 -27.55 -12.89 22.81
N GLU A 219 -27.15 -11.62 22.81
CA GLU A 219 -27.03 -10.83 21.59
C GLU A 219 -25.93 -11.36 20.64
N GLU A 220 -24.82 -11.84 21.16
CA GLU A 220 -23.72 -12.39 20.34
C GLU A 220 -24.09 -13.74 19.73
N ARG A 221 -24.86 -14.58 20.44
CA ARG A 221 -25.41 -15.84 19.89
C ARG A 221 -26.35 -15.57 18.73
N GLU A 222 -27.26 -14.60 18.87
CA GLU A 222 -28.21 -14.26 17.81
C GLU A 222 -27.50 -13.69 16.56
N LYS A 223 -26.43 -12.90 16.75
CA LYS A 223 -25.58 -12.40 15.65
C LYS A 223 -24.86 -13.53 14.92
N LEU A 224 -24.38 -14.56 15.64
CA LEU A 224 -23.73 -15.73 15.06
C LEU A 224 -24.73 -16.56 14.24
N GLU A 225 -25.94 -16.78 14.74
CA GLU A 225 -26.98 -17.50 14.01
C GLU A 225 -27.40 -16.76 12.72
N LYS A 226 -27.54 -15.43 12.78
CA LYS A 226 -27.79 -14.60 11.60
C LYS A 226 -26.67 -14.73 10.56
N LYS A 227 -25.40 -14.79 10.99
CA LYS A 227 -24.25 -15.03 10.11
C LYS A 227 -24.30 -16.42 9.46
N ARG A 228 -24.58 -17.48 10.22
CA ARG A 228 -24.71 -18.86 9.69
C ARG A 228 -25.86 -18.97 8.70
N LYS A 229 -26.99 -18.32 8.99
CA LYS A 229 -28.15 -18.25 8.08
C LYS A 229 -27.78 -17.54 6.76
N LEU A 230 -27.06 -16.43 6.82
CA LEU A 230 -26.56 -15.73 5.63
C LEU A 230 -25.57 -16.57 4.82
N GLU A 231 -24.70 -17.31 5.49
CA GLU A 231 -23.74 -18.22 4.85
C GLU A 231 -24.44 -19.36 4.12
N ASN A 232 -25.48 -19.95 4.71
CA ASN A 232 -26.32 -20.94 4.05
C ASN A 232 -26.97 -20.40 2.77
N LEU A 233 -27.52 -19.18 2.82
CA LEU A 233 -28.11 -18.52 1.64
C LEU A 233 -27.05 -18.25 0.54
N ARG A 234 -25.82 -17.92 0.92
CA ARG A 234 -24.70 -17.74 -0.02
C ARG A 234 -24.30 -19.07 -0.68
N MET A 235 -24.21 -20.14 0.10
CA MET A 235 -23.92 -21.48 -0.42
C MET A 235 -25.00 -21.95 -1.38
N GLU A 236 -26.27 -21.73 -1.05
CA GLU A 236 -27.40 -22.05 -1.92
C GLU A 236 -27.34 -21.24 -3.23
N ARG A 237 -27.06 -19.94 -3.16
CA ARG A 237 -26.86 -19.09 -4.34
C ARG A 237 -25.73 -19.62 -5.23
N LEU A 238 -24.58 -19.97 -4.65
CA LEU A 238 -23.44 -20.51 -5.41
C LEU A 238 -23.76 -21.86 -6.06
N LYS A 239 -24.54 -22.72 -5.39
CA LYS A 239 -25.02 -23.97 -5.99
C LYS A 239 -25.93 -23.69 -7.19
N ARG A 240 -26.85 -22.76 -7.07
CA ARG A 240 -27.74 -22.34 -8.17
C ARG A 240 -26.97 -21.75 -9.34
N GLU A 241 -26.03 -20.86 -9.09
CA GLU A 241 -25.17 -20.27 -10.13
C GLU A 241 -24.32 -21.32 -10.83
N LYS A 242 -23.75 -22.29 -10.08
CA LYS A 242 -23.01 -23.42 -10.67
C LYS A 242 -23.89 -24.31 -11.54
N GLU A 243 -25.12 -24.58 -11.10
CA GLU A 243 -26.07 -25.39 -11.86
C GLU A 243 -26.53 -24.68 -13.14
N GLU A 244 -26.82 -23.38 -13.06
CA GLU A 244 -27.13 -22.54 -14.23
C GLU A 244 -25.94 -22.43 -15.19
N ARG A 245 -24.73 -22.26 -14.66
CA ARG A 245 -23.49 -22.27 -15.44
C ARG A 245 -23.30 -23.60 -16.15
N ARG A 246 -23.45 -24.73 -15.45
CA ARG A 246 -23.40 -26.07 -16.06
C ARG A 246 -24.45 -26.21 -17.16
N ARG A 247 -25.68 -25.74 -16.91
CA ARG A 247 -26.75 -25.73 -17.93
C ARG A 247 -26.36 -24.93 -19.17
N SER A 248 -25.75 -23.76 -18.98
CA SER A 248 -25.29 -22.91 -20.08
C SER A 248 -24.14 -23.54 -20.86
N GLU A 249 -23.21 -24.19 -20.14
CA GLU A 249 -22.10 -24.93 -20.73
C GLU A 249 -22.60 -26.12 -21.54
N ASP A 250 -23.58 -26.87 -21.03
CA ASP A 250 -24.22 -27.98 -21.75
C ASP A 250 -24.93 -27.50 -23.03
N LEU A 251 -25.57 -26.33 -22.99
CA LEU A 251 -26.21 -25.73 -24.17
C LEU A 251 -25.16 -25.27 -25.20
N LEU A 252 -24.06 -24.66 -24.75
CA LEU A 252 -22.96 -24.25 -25.61
C LEU A 252 -22.22 -25.45 -26.21
N ALA A 253 -22.03 -26.54 -25.45
CA ALA A 253 -21.43 -27.78 -25.93
C ALA A 253 -22.28 -28.42 -27.03
N LYS A 254 -23.62 -28.46 -26.84
CA LYS A 254 -24.57 -28.89 -27.88
C LYS A 254 -24.48 -28.03 -29.15
N LEU A 255 -24.33 -26.71 -29.00
CA LEU A 255 -24.17 -25.78 -30.13
C LEU A 255 -22.84 -25.99 -30.87
N LYS A 256 -21.78 -26.34 -30.14
CA LYS A 256 -20.45 -26.65 -30.69
C LYS A 256 -20.35 -28.05 -31.31
N GLY A 257 -21.38 -28.88 -31.21
CA GLY A 257 -21.38 -30.25 -31.76
C GLY A 257 -20.62 -31.27 -30.91
N GLU A 258 -20.21 -30.92 -29.69
CA GLU A 258 -19.55 -31.82 -28.76
C GLU A 258 -20.61 -32.71 -28.08
N THR A 259 -20.60 -34.00 -28.39
CA THR A 259 -21.56 -34.95 -27.80
C THR A 259 -21.13 -35.32 -26.37
N ALA A 260 -21.68 -34.62 -25.38
CA ALA A 260 -21.52 -34.99 -23.98
C ALA A 260 -22.15 -36.38 -23.71
N PRO A 261 -21.53 -37.24 -22.89
CA PRO A 261 -22.07 -38.55 -22.53
C PRO A 261 -23.40 -38.37 -21.79
N LYS A 262 -24.48 -38.89 -22.38
CA LYS A 262 -25.80 -38.91 -21.75
C LYS A 262 -25.78 -39.91 -20.59
N GLU A 263 -25.80 -39.41 -19.36
CA GLU A 263 -26.22 -40.21 -18.21
C GLU A 263 -27.70 -40.57 -18.39
N LYS A 264 -27.94 -41.78 -18.92
CA LYS A 264 -29.26 -42.41 -18.97
C LYS A 264 -29.53 -42.90 -17.55
N ASN A 265 -30.19 -42.09 -16.72
CA ASN A 265 -31.03 -42.52 -15.60
C ASN A 265 -31.63 -41.28 -14.92
N ALA A 266 -32.73 -40.78 -15.47
CA ALA A 266 -33.65 -39.91 -14.73
C ALA A 266 -35.07 -40.48 -14.90
N PRO A 267 -35.81 -40.74 -13.81
CA PRO A 267 -37.20 -41.16 -13.91
C PRO A 267 -38.02 -40.06 -14.59
N ALA A 268 -39.01 -40.47 -15.39
CA ALA A 268 -39.91 -39.57 -16.10
C ALA A 268 -40.71 -38.70 -15.10
N ALA A 269 -40.17 -37.54 -14.74
CA ALA A 269 -40.82 -36.58 -13.85
C ALA A 269 -41.87 -35.77 -14.62
N ALA A 270 -43.10 -36.28 -14.55
CA ALA A 270 -44.31 -35.57 -14.13
C ALA A 270 -44.49 -34.10 -14.57
N GLY A 271 -45.52 -33.89 -15.41
CA GLY A 271 -46.64 -32.99 -15.08
C GLY A 271 -46.41 -31.48 -15.01
N ARG A 272 -46.88 -30.79 -16.06
CA ARG A 272 -47.30 -29.37 -16.13
C ARG A 272 -46.21 -28.30 -15.98
N LYS A 273 -45.90 -27.63 -17.10
CA LYS A 273 -44.90 -26.55 -17.20
C LYS A 273 -45.48 -25.13 -17.11
N TYR A 274 -46.81 -24.98 -17.05
CA TYR A 274 -47.44 -23.66 -17.12
C TYR A 274 -48.54 -23.51 -16.07
N ASN A 275 -48.58 -22.31 -15.47
CA ASN A 275 -49.68 -21.88 -14.61
C ASN A 275 -50.93 -21.65 -15.49
N ASN A 276 -52.03 -22.33 -15.16
CA ASN A 276 -53.29 -22.32 -15.92
C ASN A 276 -53.89 -20.92 -16.13
N GLN A 277 -53.49 -19.92 -15.33
CA GLN A 277 -54.00 -18.55 -15.45
C GLN A 277 -53.51 -17.83 -16.71
N PHE A 278 -52.32 -18.17 -17.21
CA PHE A 278 -51.67 -17.38 -18.25
C PHE A 278 -51.60 -18.08 -19.60
N ASN A 279 -51.72 -19.41 -19.66
CA ASN A 279 -51.76 -20.18 -20.92
C ASN A 279 -52.60 -21.48 -20.76
N PRO A 280 -53.95 -21.38 -20.79
CA PRO A 280 -54.84 -22.51 -20.50
C PRO A 280 -54.78 -23.61 -21.56
N GLU A 281 -54.60 -23.27 -22.84
CA GLU A 281 -54.54 -24.25 -23.95
C GLU A 281 -53.34 -25.19 -23.82
N ILE A 282 -52.16 -24.64 -23.50
CA ILE A 282 -50.92 -25.41 -23.35
C ILE A 282 -50.96 -26.25 -22.07
N ALA A 283 -51.57 -25.71 -21.01
CA ALA A 283 -51.71 -26.44 -19.75
C ALA A 283 -52.70 -27.61 -19.81
N LYS A 284 -53.58 -27.62 -20.82
CA LYS A 284 -54.57 -28.68 -21.06
C LYS A 284 -54.10 -29.81 -21.98
N GLN A 285 -52.95 -29.69 -22.63
CA GLN A 285 -52.45 -30.67 -23.64
C GLN A 285 -52.28 -32.12 -23.14
N ASN A 286 -52.28 -32.34 -21.82
CA ASN A 286 -52.13 -33.67 -21.23
C ASN A 286 -53.43 -34.26 -20.67
N TYR A 287 -54.58 -33.59 -20.82
CA TYR A 287 -55.88 -34.20 -20.51
C TYR A 287 -56.30 -35.05 -21.71
N LYS A 288 -56.13 -36.36 -21.61
CA LYS A 288 -56.85 -37.29 -22.47
C LYS A 288 -58.33 -37.17 -22.11
N TYR A 289 -59.18 -36.83 -23.08
CA TYR A 289 -60.62 -37.03 -22.95
C TYR A 289 -60.85 -38.54 -22.88
N ASN A 290 -61.34 -39.03 -21.74
CA ASN A 290 -62.00 -40.33 -21.66
C ASN A 290 -63.44 -40.18 -22.15
#